data_AF-A0A7X7J456-F1
#
_entry.id   AF-A0A7X7J456-F1
#
_cell.length_a   1.000
_cell.length_b   1.000
_cell.length_c   1.000
_cell.angle_alpha   90.00
_cell.angle_beta   90.00
_cell.angle_gamma   90.00
#
_symmetry.space_group_name_H-M   'P 1'
#
loop_
_entity.id
_entity.type
_entity.pdbx_description
1 polymer ?
#
loop_
_entity_poly.entity_id
_entity_poly.type
_entity_poly.pdbx_seq_one_letter_code
_entity_poly.pdbx_strand_id
1 'polypeptide(L)'
;MDEESTGRFEVVVEWGLPRGDLYELEQFVTFQVVEKRCNRVIMAFESKMEASLSSDTGLWDDYVLSGVSDVRIAADEQSVIVTYHDGTVESVPLVAPAQGAGPPHETDCST
;
A
#
# COMPACT_ATOMS: atom_id res chain seq x y z
N MET A 1 5.82 -20.91 -2.16
CA MET A 1 6.78 -20.59 -3.24
C MET A 1 6.75 -19.08 -3.31
N ASP A 2 7.55 -18.45 -2.47
CA ASP A 2 7.75 -17.01 -2.48
C ASP A 2 8.71 -16.75 -3.64
N GLU A 3 8.17 -16.27 -4.74
CA GLU A 3 8.93 -15.83 -5.90
C GLU A 3 9.71 -14.60 -5.42
N GLU A 4 10.97 -14.80 -5.04
CA GLU A 4 11.87 -13.70 -4.70
C GLU A 4 11.99 -12.81 -5.94
N SER A 5 11.23 -11.71 -5.96
CA SER A 5 11.23 -10.80 -7.08
C SER A 5 12.64 -10.22 -7.20
N THR A 6 13.32 -10.53 -8.30
CA THR A 6 14.69 -10.06 -8.57
C THR A 6 14.75 -8.56 -8.91
N GLY A 7 13.60 -7.87 -8.89
CA GLY A 7 13.45 -6.46 -9.25
C GLY A 7 13.98 -5.48 -8.20
N ARG A 8 14.27 -4.26 -8.63
CA ARG A 8 14.77 -3.15 -7.78
C ARG A 8 13.80 -2.77 -6.65
N PHE A 9 12.51 -3.03 -6.87
CA PHE A 9 11.42 -2.66 -5.98
C PHE A 9 10.66 -3.90 -5.52
N GLU A 10 10.02 -3.77 -4.36
CA GLU A 10 9.03 -4.72 -3.87
C GLU A 10 7.81 -4.00 -3.33
N VAL A 11 6.70 -4.74 -3.26
CA VAL A 11 5.50 -4.28 -2.59
C VAL A 11 5.42 -5.03 -1.25
N VAL A 12 5.47 -4.28 -0.16
CA VAL A 12 5.26 -4.76 1.20
C VAL A 12 3.84 -4.41 1.63
N VAL A 13 3.15 -5.37 2.24
CA VAL A 13 1.78 -5.18 2.71
C VAL A 13 1.79 -5.15 4.23
N GLU A 14 1.35 -4.03 4.80
CA GLU A 14 1.24 -3.85 6.25
C GLU A 14 -0.22 -3.75 6.67
N TRP A 15 -0.61 -4.59 7.64
CA TRP A 15 -1.95 -4.59 8.20
C TRP A 15 -1.98 -3.69 9.44
N GLY A 16 -2.81 -2.65 9.39
CA GLY A 16 -3.10 -1.82 10.53
C GLY A 16 -3.87 -2.58 11.61
N LEU A 17 -3.72 -2.14 12.86
CA LEU A 17 -4.57 -2.63 13.95
C LEU A 17 -6.04 -2.28 13.66
N PRO A 18 -6.98 -3.21 13.90
CA PRO A 18 -8.39 -2.89 13.88
C PRO A 18 -8.72 -1.75 14.84
N ARG A 19 -9.64 -0.88 14.43
CA ARG A 19 -10.16 0.28 15.17
C ARG A 19 -11.68 0.28 15.11
N GLY A 20 -12.31 1.19 15.84
CA GLY A 20 -13.77 1.33 15.90
C GLY A 20 -14.31 1.15 17.32
N ASP A 21 -15.59 1.48 17.47
CA ASP A 21 -16.34 1.34 18.72
C ASP A 21 -16.91 -0.10 18.87
N LEU A 22 -17.73 -0.34 19.89
CA LEU A 22 -18.27 -1.68 20.21
C LEU A 22 -19.02 -2.35 19.03
N TYR A 23 -19.61 -1.55 18.13
CA TYR A 23 -20.42 -2.01 17.00
C TYR A 23 -19.84 -1.64 15.64
N GLU A 24 -18.65 -1.06 15.60
CA GLU A 24 -18.01 -0.57 14.39
C GLU A 24 -16.61 -1.17 14.29
N LEU A 25 -16.23 -1.56 13.07
CA LEU A 25 -14.92 -2.08 12.78
C LEU A 25 -14.34 -1.31 11.59
N GLU A 26 -13.15 -0.76 11.79
CA GLU A 26 -12.32 -0.21 10.73
C GLU A 26 -11.00 -0.97 10.69
N GLN A 27 -10.59 -1.39 9.50
CA GLN A 27 -9.29 -2.00 9.27
C GLN A 27 -8.60 -1.33 8.08
N PHE A 28 -7.33 -1.00 8.26
CA PHE A 28 -6.50 -0.39 7.23
C PHE A 28 -5.44 -1.38 6.75
N VAL A 29 -5.16 -1.35 5.45
CA VAL A 29 -4.03 -2.06 4.84
C VAL A 29 -3.21 -1.04 4.06
N THR A 30 -1.91 -1.00 4.32
CA THR A 30 -0.98 -0.13 3.59
C THR A 30 -0.14 -0.97 2.65
N PHE A 31 -0.18 -0.65 1.37
CA PHE A 31 0.71 -1.20 0.35
C PHE A 31 1.87 -0.24 0.15
N GLN A 32 3.07 -0.65 0.56
CA GLN A 32 4.28 0.14 0.45
C GLN A 32 5.12 -0.36 -0.71
N VAL A 33 5.48 0.54 -1.62
CA VAL A 33 6.50 0.25 -2.63
C VAL A 33 7.84 0.62 -2.04
N VAL A 34 8.71 -0.36 -1.88
CA VAL A 34 10.02 -0.23 -1.23
C VAL A 34 11.13 -0.42 -2.26
N GLU A 35 12.10 0.49 -2.27
CA GLU A 35 13.36 0.28 -2.98
C GLU A 35 14.28 -0.60 -2.14
N LYS A 36 14.60 -1.80 -2.64
CA LYS A 36 15.33 -2.85 -1.90
C LYS A 36 16.74 -2.40 -1.49
N ARG A 37 17.43 -1.65 -2.35
CA ARG A 37 18.85 -1.28 -2.16
C ARG A 37 19.09 -0.46 -0.90
N CYS A 38 18.18 0.46 -0.59
CA CYS A 38 18.31 1.38 0.55
C CYS A 38 17.18 1.16 1.58
N ASN A 39 16.38 0.10 1.42
CA ASN A 39 15.20 -0.22 2.21
C ASN A 39 14.29 1.00 2.47
N ARG A 40 13.98 1.72 1.39
CA ARG A 40 13.27 3.00 1.48
C ARG A 40 11.90 2.90 0.83
N VAL A 41 10.86 3.28 1.57
CA VAL A 41 9.51 3.47 1.01
C VAL A 41 9.53 4.64 0.04
N ILE A 42 9.14 4.40 -1.21
CA ILE A 42 9.06 5.42 -2.25
C ILE A 42 7.62 5.84 -2.55
N MET A 43 6.65 4.94 -2.35
CA MET A 43 5.22 5.21 -2.46
C MET A 43 4.48 4.36 -1.43
N ALA A 44 3.33 4.87 -0.96
CA ALA A 44 2.43 4.15 -0.08
C ALA A 44 0.99 4.38 -0.55
N PHE A 45 0.20 3.31 -0.53
CA PHE A 45 -1.21 3.32 -0.89
C PHE A 45 -2.02 2.69 0.23
N GLU A 46 -3.22 3.21 0.47
CA GLU A 46 -4.07 2.75 1.57
C GLU A 46 -5.34 2.07 1.05
N SER A 47 -5.75 1.01 1.75
CA SER A 47 -7.03 0.35 1.64
C SER A 47 -7.73 0.43 2.99
N LYS A 48 -9.03 0.66 2.97
CA LYS A 48 -9.86 0.67 4.17
C LYS A 48 -11.00 -0.34 4.01
N MET A 49 -11.21 -1.11 5.06
CA MET A 49 -12.37 -1.96 5.26
C MET A 49 -13.15 -1.46 6.46
N GLU A 50 -14.45 -1.28 6.28
CA GLU A 50 -15.40 -0.90 7.33
C GLU A 50 -16.46 -1.98 7.44
N ALA A 51 -16.91 -2.28 8.65
CA ALA A 51 -18.01 -3.19 8.93
C ALA A 51 -18.76 -2.77 10.20
N SER A 52 -20.03 -3.16 10.30
CA SER A 52 -20.87 -2.93 11.47
C SER A 52 -21.32 -4.24 12.09
N LEU A 53 -21.45 -4.31 13.42
CA LEU A 53 -21.93 -5.51 14.10
C LEU A 53 -23.46 -5.51 14.11
N SER A 54 -24.07 -6.47 13.42
CA SER A 54 -25.52 -6.65 13.37
C SER A 54 -26.09 -7.01 14.75
N SER A 55 -27.06 -6.23 15.23
CA SER A 55 -27.77 -6.51 16.50
C SER A 55 -28.59 -7.79 16.47
N ASP A 56 -29.04 -8.19 15.28
CA ASP A 56 -30.01 -9.27 15.11
C ASP A 56 -29.30 -10.61 14.96
N THR A 57 -28.16 -10.62 14.27
CA THR A 57 -27.39 -11.83 13.97
C THR A 57 -26.15 -11.99 14.84
N GLY A 58 -25.65 -10.90 15.43
CA GLY A 58 -24.38 -10.87 16.16
C GLY A 58 -23.16 -11.08 15.26
N LEU A 59 -23.31 -10.90 13.94
CA LEU A 59 -22.24 -11.02 12.95
C LEU A 59 -21.88 -9.65 12.39
N TRP A 60 -20.62 -9.50 11.95
CA TRP A 60 -20.20 -8.34 11.17
C TRP A 60 -20.90 -8.35 9.80
N ASP A 61 -21.47 -7.21 9.42
CA ASP A 61 -22.26 -6.95 8.22
C ASP A 61 -21.88 -5.56 7.65
N ASP A 62 -22.52 -5.16 6.54
CA ASP A 62 -22.38 -3.87 5.88
C ASP A 62 -20.92 -3.56 5.51
N TYR A 63 -20.23 -4.57 4.99
CA TYR A 63 -18.84 -4.45 4.60
C TYR A 63 -18.67 -3.43 3.46
N VAL A 64 -17.94 -2.36 3.74
CA VAL A 64 -17.54 -1.36 2.74
C VAL A 64 -16.04 -1.41 2.57
N LEU A 65 -15.59 -1.57 1.33
CA LEU A 65 -14.18 -1.52 0.95
C LEU A 65 -13.93 -0.24 0.15
N SER A 66 -12.87 0.48 0.49
CA SER A 66 -12.47 1.69 -0.21
C SER A 66 -10.95 1.80 -0.34
N GLY A 67 -10.49 2.63 -1.28
CA GLY A 67 -9.08 2.77 -1.61
C GLY A 67 -8.57 1.64 -2.51
N VAL A 68 -7.33 1.22 -2.27
CA VAL A 68 -6.59 0.31 -3.15
C VAL A 68 -6.91 -1.15 -2.82
N SER A 69 -7.11 -1.98 -3.83
CA SER A 69 -7.32 -3.43 -3.71
C SER A 69 -6.06 -4.23 -4.04
N ASP A 70 -5.22 -3.74 -4.95
CA ASP A 70 -3.97 -4.38 -5.36
C ASP A 70 -2.92 -3.36 -5.81
N VAL A 71 -1.65 -3.64 -5.51
CA VAL A 71 -0.49 -2.87 -5.97
C VAL A 71 0.57 -3.82 -6.48
N ARG A 72 1.04 -3.59 -7.70
CA ARG A 72 2.10 -4.40 -8.32
C ARG A 72 3.06 -3.55 -9.13
N ILE A 73 4.32 -3.98 -9.18
CA ILE A 73 5.32 -3.38 -10.07
C ILE A 73 5.05 -3.85 -11.49
N ALA A 74 5.04 -2.92 -12.45
CA ALA A 74 4.91 -3.26 -13.86
C ALA A 74 6.14 -4.04 -14.36
N ALA A 75 5.97 -4.85 -15.40
CA ALA A 75 7.04 -5.69 -15.93
C ALA A 75 8.24 -4.89 -16.50
N ASP A 76 8.05 -3.61 -16.82
CA ASP A 76 9.11 -2.69 -17.25
C ASP A 76 9.92 -2.11 -16.08
N GLU A 77 9.50 -2.37 -14.84
CA GLU A 77 10.05 -1.80 -13.60
C GLU A 77 10.12 -0.25 -13.60
N GLN A 78 9.35 0.41 -14.47
CA GLN A 78 9.27 1.87 -14.57
C GLN A 78 8.00 2.45 -13.95
N SER A 79 7.02 1.62 -13.63
CA SER A 79 5.76 2.05 -13.02
C SER A 79 5.20 1.05 -12.02
N VAL A 80 4.27 1.55 -11.20
CA VAL A 80 3.42 0.79 -10.29
C VAL A 80 2.01 0.78 -10.87
N ILE A 81 1.41 -0.40 -10.98
CA ILE A 81 0.00 -0.55 -11.32
C ILE A 81 -0.79 -0.64 -10.03
N VAL A 82 -1.76 0.26 -9.88
CA VAL A 82 -2.63 0.38 -8.71
C VAL A 82 -4.04 0.05 -9.16
N THR A 83 -4.66 -0.93 -8.51
CA THR A 83 -6.06 -1.30 -8.73
C THR A 83 -6.86 -0.86 -7.52
N TYR A 84 -8.00 -0.20 -7.74
CA TYR A 84 -8.89 0.29 -6.69
C TYR A 84 -10.11 -0.63 -6.54
N HIS A 85 -10.78 -0.58 -5.39
CA HIS A 85 -12.00 -1.38 -5.14
C HIS A 85 -13.20 -0.96 -6.03
N ASP A 86 -13.18 0.25 -6.60
CA ASP A 86 -14.18 0.71 -7.57
C ASP A 86 -13.94 0.18 -8.99
N GLY A 87 -12.86 -0.58 -9.21
CA GLY A 87 -12.46 -1.14 -10.51
C GLY A 87 -11.57 -0.20 -11.34
N THR A 88 -11.27 1.00 -10.85
CA THR A 88 -10.32 1.92 -11.48
C THR A 88 -8.91 1.31 -11.44
N VAL A 89 -8.14 1.50 -12.51
CA VAL A 89 -6.75 1.09 -12.60
C VAL A 89 -5.89 2.28 -13.02
N GLU A 90 -4.83 2.53 -12.27
CA GLU A 90 -3.88 3.61 -12.53
C GLU A 90 -2.46 3.07 -12.69
N SER A 91 -1.68 3.73 -13.52
CA SER A 91 -0.23 3.49 -13.64
C SER A 91 0.51 4.71 -13.13
N VAL A 92 1.26 4.53 -12.04
CA VAL A 92 2.03 5.59 -11.38
C VAL A 92 3.51 5.38 -11.69
N PRO A 93 4.20 6.33 -12.32
CA PRO A 93 5.60 6.14 -12.68
C PRO A 93 6.50 6.10 -11.44
N LEU A 94 7.45 5.16 -11.43
CA LEU A 94 8.55 5.04 -10.47
C LEU A 94 9.62 6.10 -10.78
N VAL A 95 9.23 7.38 -10.85
CA VAL A 95 10.21 8.46 -11.03
C VAL A 95 10.99 8.56 -9.72
N ALA A 96 12.29 8.26 -9.76
CA ALA A 96 13.18 8.61 -8.66
C ALA A 96 12.95 10.10 -8.34
N PRO A 97 12.71 10.49 -7.07
CA PRO A 97 12.45 11.90 -6.80
C PRO A 97 13.64 12.72 -7.29
N ALA A 98 13.37 13.60 -8.24
CA ALA A 98 14.20 14.79 -8.42
C ALA A 98 14.27 15.47 -7.05
N GLN A 99 15.49 15.68 -6.56
CA GLN A 99 15.73 16.35 -5.30
C GLN A 99 15.00 17.71 -5.26
N GLY A 100 14.24 17.95 -4.19
CA GLY A 100 13.65 19.24 -3.84
C GLY A 100 12.44 19.01 -2.92
N ALA A 101 12.44 19.35 -1.63
CA ALA A 101 13.20 20.38 -0.93
C ALA A 101 13.45 19.99 0.55
N GLY A 102 14.70 20.12 0.98
CA GLY A 102 15.16 19.96 2.36
C GLY A 102 16.71 19.97 2.35
N PRO A 103 17.39 20.62 3.31
CA PRO A 103 18.83 20.82 3.24
C PRO A 103 19.58 19.48 3.24
N PRO A 104 20.81 19.42 2.69
CA PRO A 104 21.49 18.17 2.44
C PRO A 104 21.89 17.57 3.78
N HIS A 105 21.34 16.40 4.09
CA HIS A 105 22.01 15.49 5.00
C HIS A 105 22.45 14.28 4.18
N GLU A 106 23.77 14.25 3.95
CA GLU A 106 24.50 13.14 3.39
C GLU A 106 24.04 11.83 4.01
N THR A 107 23.61 10.89 3.17
CA THR A 107 24.13 9.53 3.24
C THR A 107 23.94 8.89 1.88
N ASP A 108 25.01 8.99 1.12
CA ASP A 108 25.47 8.02 0.14
C ASP A 108 24.90 6.60 0.41
N CYS A 109 24.09 6.07 -0.50
CA CYS A 109 24.05 4.62 -0.71
C CYS A 109 25.31 4.28 -1.53
N SER A 110 26.46 4.33 -0.86
CA SER A 110 27.76 4.02 -1.45
C SER A 110 28.05 2.52 -1.38
N THR A 111 28.21 1.95 -2.59
CA THR A 111 28.85 0.68 -3.00
C THR A 111 28.21 -0.63 -2.57
#